data_AF-A0A0S8A3T0-F1
#
_entry.id   AF-A0A0S8A3T0-F1
#
_cell.length_a   1.000
_cell.length_b   1.000
_cell.length_c   1.000
_cell.angle_alpha   90.00
_cell.angle_beta   90.00
_cell.angle_gamma   90.00
#
_symmetry.space_group_name_H-M   'P 1'
#
loop_
_entity.id
_entity.type
_entity.pdbx_description
1 polymer ?
#
loop_
_entity_poly.entity_id
_entity_poly.type
_entity_poly.pdbx_seq_one_letter_code
_entity_poly.pdbx_strand_id
1 'polypeptide(L)'
;MTVERVRQVLEQAKELGSVEWVYFEGGEPFQYYAVLLSGARAAARMGFKVGVVSNAYWATDVADAMEYLGPLAGLVDDFTVSADWYHWDPELRRHIEHAFAASEQLGIPFRVSCVMDPDCLERAGELGRLPIEEAPVMYRGRAAVKLAPGAKNRPWSTLSCCGNEDLREPSRVHVDPVGNVHVCQGISIGRLDQETLREICDSYDPDSNPVVSPLLEGGPVELALRYGLNHESTYADNCHACYEARAALRGMFPEILTPDQMYGVCKELDPLEGFSPH
;
A
#
# COMPACT_ATOMS: atom_id res chain seq x y z
N MET A 1 -0.35 -0.05 -14.77
CA MET A 1 0.23 -1.35 -15.12
C MET A 1 -0.68 -2.05 -16.12
N THR A 2 -0.14 -2.72 -17.14
CA THR A 2 -0.95 -3.48 -18.12
C THR A 2 -1.17 -4.92 -17.66
N VAL A 3 -2.14 -5.60 -18.28
CA VAL A 3 -2.38 -7.05 -18.05
C VAL A 3 -1.12 -7.87 -18.31
N GLU A 4 -0.43 -7.62 -19.41
CA GLU A 4 0.80 -8.36 -19.75
C GLU A 4 1.89 -8.12 -18.71
N ARG A 5 2.03 -6.89 -18.21
CA ARG A 5 3.01 -6.60 -17.18
C ARG A 5 2.69 -7.33 -15.88
N VAL A 6 1.43 -7.36 -15.44
CA VAL A 6 1.01 -8.14 -14.27
C VAL A 6 1.35 -9.62 -14.47
N ARG A 7 1.06 -10.19 -15.64
CA ARG A 7 1.38 -11.58 -15.97
C ARG A 7 2.87 -11.88 -15.82
N GLN A 8 3.73 -11.01 -16.33
CA GLN A 8 5.18 -11.14 -16.20
C GLN A 8 5.65 -11.10 -14.74
N VAL A 9 5.10 -10.19 -13.93
CA VAL A 9 5.42 -10.14 -12.49
C VAL A 9 5.03 -11.45 -11.80
N LEU A 10 3.85 -11.99 -12.11
CA LEU A 10 3.38 -13.26 -11.55
C LEU A 10 4.25 -14.46 -11.97
N GLU A 11 4.71 -14.48 -13.22
CA GLU A 11 5.66 -15.50 -13.71
C GLU A 11 6.98 -15.44 -12.94
N GLN A 12 7.56 -14.24 -12.80
CA GLN A 12 8.80 -14.07 -12.03
C GLN A 12 8.61 -14.43 -10.54
N ALA A 13 7.48 -14.04 -9.93
CA ALA A 13 7.16 -14.43 -8.56
C ALA A 13 7.03 -15.96 -8.42
N LYS A 14 6.50 -16.65 -9.44
CA LYS A 14 6.39 -18.11 -9.43
C LYS A 14 7.76 -18.77 -9.55
N GLU A 15 8.63 -18.22 -10.37
CA GLU A 15 10.02 -18.68 -10.55
C GLU A 15 10.85 -18.53 -9.27
N LEU A 16 10.56 -17.55 -8.41
CA LEU A 16 11.21 -17.43 -7.10
C LEU A 16 10.95 -18.65 -6.22
N GLY A 17 9.73 -19.21 -6.27
CA GLY A 17 9.31 -20.36 -5.47
C GLY A 17 9.05 -20.08 -3.99
N SER A 18 9.27 -18.85 -3.52
CA SER A 18 9.06 -18.42 -2.13
C SER A 18 7.79 -17.58 -1.93
N VAL A 19 7.19 -17.06 -2.99
CA VAL A 19 5.99 -16.22 -2.91
C VAL A 19 4.74 -17.09 -2.80
N GLU A 20 3.97 -16.88 -1.74
CA GLU A 20 2.70 -17.58 -1.50
C GLU A 20 1.47 -16.73 -1.87
N TRP A 21 1.54 -15.43 -1.57
CA TRP A 21 0.42 -14.50 -1.71
C TRP A 21 0.68 -13.42 -2.76
N VAL A 22 -0.36 -13.07 -3.48
CA VAL A 22 -0.40 -11.89 -4.36
C VAL A 22 -1.55 -11.00 -3.91
N TYR A 23 -1.22 -9.79 -3.48
CA TYR A 23 -2.20 -8.78 -3.10
C TYR A 23 -2.37 -7.73 -4.19
N PHE A 24 -3.61 -7.51 -4.61
CA PHE A 24 -3.99 -6.38 -5.44
C PHE A 24 -4.42 -5.23 -4.53
N GLU A 25 -3.56 -4.22 -4.43
CA GLU A 25 -3.73 -3.04 -3.59
C GLU A 25 -3.28 -1.76 -4.32
N GLY A 26 -3.31 -0.61 -3.62
CA GLY A 26 -2.79 0.66 -4.13
C GLY A 26 -3.78 1.81 -3.94
N GLY A 27 -4.00 2.60 -4.99
CA GLY A 27 -5.00 3.67 -4.97
C GLY A 27 -6.42 3.09 -4.84
N GLU A 28 -6.88 2.41 -5.89
CA GLU A 28 -8.12 1.63 -5.89
C GLU A 28 -8.08 0.61 -7.05
N PRO A 29 -7.87 -0.70 -6.78
CA PRO A 29 -7.76 -1.72 -7.82
C PRO A 29 -8.99 -1.83 -8.73
N PHE A 30 -10.21 -1.58 -8.22
CA PHE A 30 -11.44 -1.69 -9.00
C PHE A 30 -11.60 -0.59 -10.07
N GLN A 31 -10.87 0.52 -9.96
CA GLN A 31 -10.77 1.49 -11.08
C GLN A 31 -10.10 0.90 -12.32
N TYR A 32 -9.27 -0.14 -12.13
CA TYR A 32 -8.58 -0.87 -13.20
C TYR A 32 -9.11 -2.31 -13.28
N TYR A 33 -10.43 -2.48 -13.22
CA TYR A 33 -11.11 -3.77 -13.06
C TYR A 33 -10.62 -4.86 -14.04
N ALA A 34 -10.41 -4.53 -15.31
CA ALA A 34 -9.92 -5.49 -16.30
C ALA A 34 -8.53 -6.05 -15.95
N VAL A 35 -7.65 -5.20 -15.42
CA VAL A 35 -6.29 -5.59 -14.98
C VAL A 35 -6.38 -6.41 -13.70
N LEU A 36 -7.18 -5.97 -12.73
CA LEU A 36 -7.45 -6.69 -11.48
C LEU A 36 -7.96 -8.11 -11.76
N LEU A 37 -9.05 -8.23 -12.53
CA LEU A 37 -9.68 -9.51 -12.81
C LEU A 37 -8.74 -10.45 -13.58
N SER A 38 -8.01 -9.93 -14.58
CA SER A 38 -7.04 -10.74 -15.31
C SER A 38 -5.89 -11.20 -14.42
N GLY A 39 -5.40 -10.32 -13.54
CA GLY A 39 -4.35 -10.61 -12.57
C GLY A 39 -4.77 -11.67 -11.56
N ALA A 40 -5.93 -11.49 -10.91
CA ALA A 40 -6.47 -12.44 -9.93
C ALA A 40 -6.67 -13.83 -10.55
N ARG A 41 -7.24 -13.90 -11.75
CA ARG A 41 -7.37 -15.16 -12.51
C ARG A 41 -6.03 -15.81 -12.80
N ALA A 42 -5.03 -15.03 -13.20
CA ALA A 42 -3.69 -15.56 -13.49
C ALA A 42 -3.02 -16.07 -12.20
N ALA A 43 -3.08 -15.28 -11.13
CA ALA A 43 -2.47 -15.62 -9.85
C ALA A 43 -3.08 -16.92 -9.26
N ALA A 44 -4.42 -17.02 -9.22
CA ALA A 44 -5.11 -18.22 -8.76
C ALA A 44 -4.76 -19.46 -9.62
N ARG A 45 -4.68 -19.33 -10.95
CA ARG A 45 -4.26 -20.44 -11.84
C ARG A 45 -2.82 -20.88 -11.59
N MET A 46 -1.95 -19.98 -11.16
CA MET A 46 -0.56 -20.29 -10.80
C MET A 46 -0.44 -20.88 -9.38
N GLY A 47 -1.55 -20.99 -8.65
CA GLY A 47 -1.63 -21.56 -7.31
C GLY A 47 -1.21 -20.58 -6.20
N PHE A 48 -1.17 -19.28 -6.48
CA PHE A 48 -1.02 -18.28 -5.43
C PHE A 48 -2.33 -18.09 -4.68
N LYS A 49 -2.22 -17.70 -3.41
CA LYS A 49 -3.36 -17.12 -2.69
C LYS A 49 -3.54 -15.68 -3.12
N VAL A 50 -4.78 -15.25 -3.32
CA VAL A 50 -5.10 -13.93 -3.86
C VAL A 50 -5.78 -13.06 -2.80
N GLY A 51 -5.13 -11.94 -2.49
CA GLY A 51 -5.69 -10.87 -1.68
C GLY A 51 -6.14 -9.68 -2.53
N VAL A 52 -7.21 -9.01 -2.14
CA VAL A 52 -7.67 -7.76 -2.77
C VAL A 52 -8.02 -6.75 -1.69
N VAL A 53 -7.52 -5.52 -1.83
CA VAL A 53 -7.87 -4.39 -0.95
C VAL A 53 -8.62 -3.33 -1.76
N SER A 54 -9.75 -2.84 -1.23
CA SER A 54 -10.65 -1.90 -1.93
C SER A 54 -11.27 -0.90 -0.96
N ASN A 55 -11.62 0.30 -1.43
CA ASN A 55 -12.45 1.24 -0.69
C ASN A 55 -13.96 1.04 -0.92
N ALA A 56 -14.33 0.05 -1.74
CA ALA A 56 -15.71 -0.35 -2.07
C ALA A 56 -16.59 0.71 -2.75
N TYR A 57 -16.04 1.79 -3.33
CA TYR A 57 -16.84 2.87 -3.95
C TYR A 57 -17.87 2.40 -5.00
N TRP A 58 -17.62 1.25 -5.63
CA TRP A 58 -18.43 0.65 -6.68
C TRP A 58 -19.64 -0.15 -6.18
N ALA A 59 -19.73 -0.41 -4.87
CA ALA A 59 -20.82 -1.18 -4.27
C ALA A 59 -22.04 -0.29 -3.96
N THR A 60 -22.54 0.43 -4.96
CA THR A 60 -23.66 1.38 -4.83
C THR A 60 -24.96 0.72 -4.43
N ASP A 61 -25.17 -0.53 -4.87
CA ASP A 61 -26.15 -1.47 -4.31
C ASP A 61 -25.60 -2.91 -4.30
N VAL A 62 -26.38 -3.87 -3.79
CA VAL A 62 -25.98 -5.28 -3.73
C VAL A 62 -25.86 -5.89 -5.13
N ALA A 63 -26.68 -5.50 -6.10
CA ALA A 63 -26.63 -6.04 -7.45
C ALA A 63 -25.38 -5.55 -8.19
N ASP A 64 -25.04 -4.27 -8.08
CA ASP A 64 -23.79 -3.70 -8.55
C ASP A 64 -22.61 -4.44 -7.92
N ALA A 65 -22.66 -4.65 -6.60
CA ALA A 65 -21.60 -5.35 -5.92
C ALA A 65 -21.42 -6.81 -6.39
N MET A 66 -22.52 -7.49 -6.71
CA MET A 66 -22.51 -8.84 -7.28
C MET A 66 -21.87 -8.87 -8.69
N GLU A 67 -22.10 -7.87 -9.53
CA GLU A 67 -21.48 -7.80 -10.87
C GLU A 67 -19.96 -7.63 -10.77
N TYR A 68 -19.47 -6.83 -9.83
CA TYR A 68 -18.04 -6.64 -9.61
C TYR A 68 -17.38 -7.88 -8.97
N LEU A 69 -18.02 -8.48 -7.97
CA LEU A 69 -17.44 -9.59 -7.20
C LEU A 69 -17.67 -10.97 -7.81
N GLY A 70 -18.74 -11.17 -8.57
CA GLY A 70 -19.09 -12.46 -9.17
C GLY A 70 -17.94 -13.09 -9.96
N PRO A 71 -17.25 -12.33 -10.83
CA PRO A 71 -16.08 -12.84 -11.57
C PRO A 71 -14.85 -13.16 -10.72
N LEU A 72 -14.80 -12.71 -9.46
CA LEU A 72 -13.75 -12.94 -8.47
C LEU A 72 -14.07 -14.10 -7.50
N ALA A 73 -15.32 -14.58 -7.49
CA ALA A 73 -15.75 -15.68 -6.64
C ALA A 73 -14.93 -16.95 -6.90
N GLY A 74 -14.43 -17.56 -5.83
CA GLY A 74 -13.54 -18.72 -5.89
C GLY A 74 -12.11 -18.43 -6.37
N LEU A 75 -11.77 -17.16 -6.66
CA LEU A 75 -10.41 -16.74 -7.00
C LEU A 75 -9.71 -16.00 -5.86
N VAL A 76 -10.48 -15.31 -5.01
CA VAL A 76 -9.99 -14.45 -3.94
C VAL A 76 -10.08 -15.18 -2.60
N ASP A 77 -8.93 -15.34 -1.95
CA ASP A 77 -8.80 -15.95 -0.62
C ASP A 77 -8.99 -14.94 0.50
N ASP A 78 -8.84 -13.65 0.19
CA ASP A 78 -8.94 -12.57 1.15
C ASP A 78 -9.39 -11.26 0.48
N PHE A 79 -10.59 -10.80 0.80
CA PHE A 79 -11.10 -9.51 0.35
C PHE A 79 -11.22 -8.55 1.52
N THR A 80 -10.44 -7.47 1.46
CA THR A 80 -10.43 -6.42 2.47
C THR A 80 -11.05 -5.16 1.94
N VAL A 81 -12.02 -4.63 2.67
CA VAL A 81 -12.49 -3.27 2.46
C VAL A 81 -11.81 -2.35 3.47
N SER A 82 -11.04 -1.40 2.97
CA SER A 82 -10.42 -0.37 3.80
C SER A 82 -11.43 0.74 4.09
N ALA A 83 -11.71 0.98 5.37
CA ALA A 83 -12.55 2.08 5.83
C ALA A 83 -11.72 3.04 6.69
N ASP A 84 -11.89 4.33 6.47
CA ASP A 84 -11.22 5.37 7.25
C ASP A 84 -12.26 6.17 8.06
N TRP A 85 -12.21 6.08 9.39
CA TRP A 85 -13.12 6.83 10.26
C TRP A 85 -12.89 8.35 10.20
N TYR A 86 -11.69 8.81 9.81
CA TYR A 86 -11.46 10.25 9.55
C TYR A 86 -12.33 10.79 8.42
N HIS A 87 -12.80 9.92 7.52
CA HIS A 87 -13.64 10.26 6.37
C HIS A 87 -15.00 9.55 6.41
N TRP A 88 -15.51 9.22 7.61
CA TRP A 88 -16.76 8.47 7.76
C TRP A 88 -17.96 9.18 7.10
N ASP A 89 -18.44 8.58 6.01
CA ASP A 89 -19.58 9.01 5.22
C ASP A 89 -20.69 7.94 5.29
N PRO A 90 -21.96 8.30 5.60
CA PRO A 90 -23.09 7.39 5.45
C PRO A 90 -23.17 6.66 4.11
N GLU A 91 -22.65 7.25 3.02
CA GLU A 91 -22.54 6.60 1.72
C GLU A 91 -21.49 5.48 1.72
N LEU A 92 -20.29 5.75 2.25
CA LEU A 92 -19.24 4.74 2.42
C LEU A 92 -19.73 3.54 3.25
N ARG A 93 -20.49 3.80 4.33
CA ARG A 93 -21.10 2.73 5.12
C ARG A 93 -21.98 1.81 4.27
N ARG A 94 -22.87 2.38 3.46
CA ARG A 94 -23.78 1.59 2.60
C ARG A 94 -22.98 0.77 1.59
N HIS A 95 -21.93 1.36 1.01
CA HIS A 95 -21.05 0.64 0.09
C HIS A 95 -20.39 -0.58 0.73
N ILE A 96 -19.88 -0.43 1.96
CA ILE A 96 -19.32 -1.55 2.72
C ILE A 96 -20.39 -2.62 3.00
N GLU A 97 -21.58 -2.21 3.43
CA GLU A 97 -22.70 -3.13 3.71
C GLU A 97 -23.15 -3.90 2.47
N HIS A 98 -23.21 -3.25 1.30
CA HIS A 98 -23.54 -3.89 0.03
C HIS A 98 -22.44 -4.86 -0.44
N ALA A 99 -21.17 -4.44 -0.37
CA ALA A 99 -20.03 -5.29 -0.69
C ALA A 99 -19.98 -6.53 0.21
N PHE A 100 -20.26 -6.37 1.50
CA PHE A 100 -20.35 -7.48 2.44
C PHE A 100 -21.50 -8.44 2.09
N ALA A 101 -22.70 -7.92 1.83
CA ALA A 101 -23.87 -8.74 1.48
C ALA A 101 -23.67 -9.52 0.16
N ALA A 102 -22.99 -8.94 -0.82
CA ALA A 102 -22.61 -9.64 -2.06
C ALA A 102 -21.52 -10.69 -1.80
N SER A 103 -20.51 -10.37 -0.98
CA SER A 103 -19.44 -11.31 -0.62
C SER A 103 -19.96 -12.55 0.09
N GLU A 104 -20.91 -12.39 1.02
CA GLU A 104 -21.56 -13.52 1.70
C GLU A 104 -22.32 -14.43 0.71
N GLN A 105 -23.04 -13.85 -0.24
CA GLN A 105 -23.78 -14.63 -1.25
C GLN A 105 -22.84 -15.38 -2.21
N LEU A 106 -21.67 -14.81 -2.49
CA LEU A 106 -20.67 -15.40 -3.38
C LEU A 106 -19.68 -16.33 -2.66
N GLY A 107 -19.74 -16.40 -1.33
CA GLY A 107 -18.79 -17.15 -0.51
C GLY A 107 -17.37 -16.59 -0.55
N ILE A 108 -17.21 -15.27 -0.74
CA ILE A 108 -15.92 -14.58 -0.75
C ILE A 108 -15.57 -14.18 0.70
N PRO A 109 -14.39 -14.56 1.23
CA PRO A 109 -13.93 -14.10 2.54
C PRO A 109 -13.84 -12.58 2.59
N PHE A 110 -14.46 -11.96 3.59
CA PHE A 110 -14.56 -10.49 3.68
C PHE A 110 -14.09 -10.01 5.05
N ARG A 111 -13.27 -8.96 5.08
CA ARG A 111 -12.92 -8.22 6.29
C ARG A 111 -12.93 -6.71 6.05
N VAL A 112 -13.24 -5.94 7.08
CA VAL A 112 -13.10 -4.49 7.07
C VAL A 112 -11.82 -4.13 7.82
N SER A 113 -10.83 -3.60 7.13
CA SER A 113 -9.65 -3.02 7.79
C SER A 113 -9.95 -1.56 8.04
N CYS A 114 -9.84 -1.16 9.31
CA CYS A 114 -10.25 0.16 9.71
C CYS A 114 -9.13 0.95 10.35
N VAL A 115 -8.83 2.11 9.77
CA VAL A 115 -7.92 3.09 10.35
C VAL A 115 -8.70 3.87 11.39
N MET A 116 -8.41 3.62 12.67
CA MET A 116 -9.18 4.21 13.75
C MET A 116 -8.67 5.57 14.18
N ASP A 117 -9.60 6.53 14.24
CA ASP A 117 -9.49 7.68 15.11
C ASP A 117 -9.73 7.23 16.56
N PRO A 118 -8.84 7.53 17.53
CA PRO A 118 -9.06 7.24 18.95
C PRO A 118 -10.42 7.69 19.50
N ASP A 119 -11.01 8.74 18.93
CA ASP A 119 -12.31 9.28 19.33
C ASP A 119 -13.51 8.54 18.68
N CYS A 120 -13.26 7.63 17.73
CA CYS A 120 -14.30 6.86 17.03
C CYS A 120 -14.56 5.46 17.60
N LEU A 121 -13.91 5.07 18.71
CA LEU A 121 -14.09 3.75 19.36
C LEU A 121 -15.55 3.46 19.71
N GLU A 122 -16.34 4.48 20.06
CA GLU A 122 -17.77 4.36 20.37
C GLU A 122 -18.63 4.03 19.14
N ARG A 123 -18.18 4.39 17.92
CA ARG A 123 -18.94 4.23 16.67
C ARG A 123 -18.75 2.86 16.00
N ALA A 124 -17.68 2.13 16.32
CA ALA A 124 -17.45 0.79 15.80
C ALA A 124 -18.59 -0.19 16.16
N GLY A 125 -19.26 0.03 17.29
CA GLY A 125 -20.46 -0.72 17.69
C GLY A 125 -21.66 -0.56 16.75
N GLU A 126 -21.69 0.49 15.91
CA GLU A 126 -22.79 0.77 14.97
C GLU A 126 -22.70 -0.05 13.67
N LEU A 127 -21.57 -0.74 13.44
CA LEU A 127 -21.31 -1.52 12.23
C LEU A 127 -21.80 -2.98 12.30
N GLY A 128 -22.42 -3.36 13.42
CA GLY A 128 -23.16 -4.61 13.56
C GLY A 128 -22.33 -5.86 13.25
N ARG A 129 -22.69 -6.53 12.15
CA ARG A 129 -22.17 -7.86 11.76
C ARG A 129 -20.86 -7.83 10.96
N LEU A 130 -20.30 -6.65 10.69
CA LEU A 130 -19.09 -6.54 9.89
C LEU A 130 -17.87 -7.06 10.67
N PRO A 131 -17.05 -7.93 10.07
CA PRO A 131 -15.79 -8.38 10.66
C PRO A 131 -14.73 -7.28 10.56
N ILE A 132 -14.64 -6.43 11.60
CA ILE A 132 -13.74 -5.28 11.65
C ILE A 132 -12.42 -5.66 12.32
N GLU A 133 -11.33 -5.25 11.69
CA GLU A 133 -9.97 -5.34 12.21
C GLU A 133 -9.39 -3.92 12.32
N GLU A 134 -8.83 -3.59 13.49
CA GLU A 134 -8.17 -2.31 13.72
C GLU A 134 -6.79 -2.29 13.05
N ALA A 135 -6.52 -1.27 12.26
CA ALA A 135 -5.22 -1.02 11.66
C ALA A 135 -4.70 0.37 12.12
N PRO A 136 -3.45 0.47 12.62
CA PRO A 136 -2.89 1.76 12.99
C PRO A 136 -2.68 2.63 11.75
N VAL A 137 -2.86 3.95 11.91
CA VAL A 137 -2.48 4.93 10.88
C VAL A 137 -0.97 4.84 10.65
N MET A 138 -0.55 4.58 9.42
CA MET A 138 0.83 4.81 9.00
C MET A 138 0.93 6.23 8.44
N TYR A 139 1.52 7.15 9.20
CA TYR A 139 1.62 8.58 8.80
C TYR A 139 2.67 8.77 7.70
N ARG A 140 2.36 8.36 6.47
CA ARG A 140 3.17 8.54 5.26
C ARG A 140 2.33 9.10 4.12
N GLY A 141 2.97 9.77 3.15
CA GLY A 141 2.28 10.38 2.02
C GLY A 141 1.22 11.40 2.47
N ARG A 142 -0.02 11.26 1.99
CA ARG A 142 -1.12 12.18 2.37
C ARG A 142 -1.43 12.16 3.88
N ALA A 143 -1.24 11.04 4.57
CA ALA A 143 -1.51 10.95 6.01
C ALA A 143 -0.51 11.79 6.84
N ALA A 144 0.76 11.84 6.41
CA ALA A 144 1.75 12.73 7.01
C ALA A 144 1.33 14.21 6.92
N VAL A 145 0.74 14.62 5.80
CA VAL A 145 0.35 16.03 5.58
C VAL A 145 -0.99 16.37 6.22
N LYS A 146 -1.99 15.48 6.09
CA LYS A 146 -3.38 15.78 6.45
C LYS A 146 -3.78 15.33 7.85
N LEU A 147 -3.20 14.23 8.34
CA LEU A 147 -3.61 13.61 9.61
C LEU A 147 -2.61 13.87 10.73
N ALA A 148 -1.30 13.91 10.43
CA ALA A 148 -0.28 14.10 11.45
C ALA A 148 -0.46 15.38 12.31
N PRO A 149 -0.95 16.53 11.78
CA PRO A 149 -1.21 17.70 12.61
C PRO A 149 -2.25 17.49 13.72
N GLY A 150 -3.18 16.54 13.54
CA GLY A 150 -4.19 16.19 14.54
C GLY A 150 -3.78 15.02 15.44
N ALA A 151 -2.62 14.40 15.21
CA ALA A 151 -2.19 13.22 15.92
C ALA A 151 -1.57 13.56 17.29
N LYS A 152 -1.62 12.58 18.21
CA LYS A 152 -0.84 12.65 19.45
C LYS A 152 0.64 12.44 19.14
N ASN A 153 1.40 13.53 19.17
CA ASN A 153 2.84 13.50 18.88
C ASN A 153 3.67 12.84 19.98
N ARG A 154 4.83 12.30 19.58
CA ARG A 154 5.85 11.67 20.42
C ARG A 154 7.19 12.40 20.24
N PRO A 155 8.05 12.45 21.27
CA PRO A 155 9.39 13.01 21.13
C PRO A 155 10.19 12.29 20.04
N TRP A 156 10.83 13.07 19.17
CA TRP A 156 11.66 12.55 18.07
C TRP A 156 12.67 11.50 18.54
N SER A 157 13.32 11.73 19.67
CA SER A 157 14.35 10.84 20.24
C SER A 157 13.85 9.42 20.56
N THR A 158 12.54 9.18 20.58
CA THR A 158 11.97 7.85 20.82
C THR A 158 11.77 7.04 19.54
N LEU A 159 11.93 7.66 18.36
CA LEU A 159 11.59 7.08 17.06
C LEU A 159 12.77 6.32 16.44
N SER A 160 13.22 5.30 17.16
CA SER A 160 14.50 4.61 16.93
C SER A 160 14.40 3.28 16.16
N CYS A 161 13.21 2.89 15.69
CA CYS A 161 13.04 1.67 14.90
C CYS A 161 11.79 1.73 13.98
N CYS A 162 11.77 0.88 12.95
CA CYS A 162 10.56 0.65 12.16
C CYS A 162 9.67 -0.39 12.87
N GLY A 163 8.41 -0.03 13.15
CA GLY A 163 7.44 -0.94 13.75
C GLY A 163 6.55 -1.72 12.77
N ASN A 164 6.68 -1.46 11.46
CA ASN A 164 5.74 -1.94 10.43
C ASN A 164 6.38 -2.88 9.39
N GLU A 165 7.70 -2.80 9.21
CA GLU A 165 8.44 -3.56 8.20
C GLU A 165 9.71 -4.11 8.83
N ASP A 166 10.01 -5.37 8.57
CA ASP A 166 11.34 -5.94 8.77
C ASP A 166 12.16 -5.66 7.50
N LEU A 167 12.97 -4.59 7.54
CA LEU A 167 13.79 -4.23 6.38
C LEU A 167 15.02 -5.12 6.23
N ARG A 168 15.41 -5.89 7.27
CA ARG A 168 16.54 -6.82 7.18
C ARG A 168 16.11 -8.05 6.40
N GLU A 169 14.95 -8.60 6.75
CA GLU A 169 14.38 -9.80 6.13
C GLU A 169 12.93 -9.54 5.68
N PRO A 170 12.72 -8.79 4.58
CA PRO A 170 11.37 -8.43 4.13
C PRO A 170 10.53 -9.67 3.80
N SER A 171 9.39 -9.81 4.47
CA SER A 171 8.42 -10.89 4.19
C SER A 171 7.55 -10.62 2.96
N ARG A 172 7.61 -9.40 2.43
CA ARG A 172 6.87 -8.95 1.23
C ARG A 172 7.65 -7.85 0.51
N VAL A 173 7.31 -7.66 -0.76
CA VAL A 173 7.69 -6.47 -1.54
C VAL A 173 6.46 -5.91 -2.24
N HIS A 174 6.48 -4.61 -2.52
CA HIS A 174 5.44 -3.97 -3.34
C HIS A 174 5.98 -3.74 -4.74
N VAL A 175 5.16 -3.99 -5.76
CA VAL A 175 5.48 -3.64 -7.15
C VAL A 175 4.52 -2.55 -7.61
N ASP A 176 5.06 -1.37 -7.92
CA ASP A 176 4.24 -0.24 -8.34
C ASP A 176 3.91 -0.28 -9.85
N PRO A 177 2.97 0.55 -10.34
CA PRO A 177 2.54 0.53 -11.73
C PRO A 177 3.60 0.81 -12.79
N VAL A 178 4.74 1.39 -12.40
CA VAL A 178 5.88 1.70 -13.28
C VAL A 178 7.04 0.72 -13.11
N GLY A 179 6.87 -0.30 -12.26
CA GLY A 179 7.76 -1.44 -12.13
C GLY A 179 8.85 -1.29 -11.07
N ASN A 180 8.82 -0.27 -10.21
CA ASN A 180 9.73 -0.25 -9.07
C ASN A 180 9.30 -1.32 -8.05
N VAL A 181 10.28 -2.03 -7.49
CA VAL A 181 10.11 -2.99 -6.39
C VAL A 181 10.50 -2.30 -5.09
N HIS A 182 9.65 -2.38 -4.07
CA HIS A 182 9.81 -1.67 -2.80
C HIS A 182 9.81 -2.62 -1.60
N VAL A 183 10.72 -2.40 -0.64
CA VAL A 183 10.71 -3.08 0.67
C VAL A 183 9.86 -2.37 1.71
N CYS A 184 9.57 -1.08 1.46
CA CYS A 184 8.57 -0.28 2.13
C CYS A 184 8.10 0.77 1.13
N GLN A 185 6.83 1.19 1.16
CA GLN A 185 6.30 2.16 0.18
C GLN A 185 7.19 3.42 0.08
N GLY A 186 7.81 3.59 -1.09
CA GLY A 186 8.74 4.69 -1.39
C GLY A 186 10.23 4.38 -1.18
N ILE A 187 10.61 3.17 -0.74
CA ILE A 187 12.00 2.70 -0.67
C ILE A 187 12.16 1.58 -1.69
N SER A 188 12.61 1.95 -2.89
CA SER A 188 12.86 1.02 -3.97
C SER A 188 14.20 0.31 -3.83
N ILE A 189 14.21 -0.96 -4.20
CA ILE A 189 15.41 -1.83 -4.22
C ILE A 189 15.77 -2.31 -5.63
N GLY A 190 15.03 -1.86 -6.65
CA GLY A 190 15.25 -2.27 -8.03
C GLY A 190 14.04 -2.02 -8.92
N ARG A 191 14.22 -2.24 -10.22
CA ARG A 191 13.18 -2.03 -11.23
C ARG A 191 13.06 -3.19 -12.19
N LEU A 192 11.82 -3.63 -12.40
CA LEU A 192 11.51 -4.80 -13.23
C LEU A 192 11.72 -4.59 -14.74
N ASP A 193 12.01 -3.37 -15.19
CA ASP A 193 12.38 -3.07 -16.59
C ASP A 193 13.89 -3.15 -16.82
N GLN A 194 14.68 -3.27 -15.75
CA GLN A 194 16.13 -3.35 -15.76
C GLN A 194 16.62 -4.74 -15.33
N GLU A 195 15.98 -5.29 -14.29
CA GLU A 195 16.38 -6.52 -13.63
C GLU A 195 15.15 -7.42 -13.41
N THR A 196 15.38 -8.73 -13.33
CA THR A 196 14.34 -9.68 -12.90
C THR A 196 14.11 -9.57 -11.40
N LEU A 197 12.93 -9.98 -10.93
CA LEU A 197 12.61 -10.00 -9.51
C LEU A 197 13.59 -10.88 -8.71
N ARG A 198 14.11 -11.96 -9.32
CA ARG A 198 15.16 -12.79 -8.73
C ARG A 198 16.45 -12.01 -8.54
N GLU A 199 16.93 -11.32 -9.56
CA GLU A 199 18.15 -10.52 -9.47
C GLU A 199 18.01 -9.44 -8.40
N ILE A 200 16.89 -8.72 -8.37
CA ILE A 200 16.60 -7.69 -7.36
C ILE A 200 16.63 -8.26 -5.94
N CYS A 201 16.01 -9.43 -5.73
CA CYS A 201 16.02 -10.08 -4.42
C CYS A 201 17.41 -10.60 -4.04
N ASP A 202 18.14 -11.22 -4.96
CA ASP A 202 19.47 -11.78 -4.72
C ASP A 202 20.52 -10.68 -4.47
N SER A 203 20.36 -9.51 -5.07
CA SER A 203 21.24 -8.35 -4.89
C SER A 203 20.86 -7.46 -3.70
N TYR A 204 19.76 -7.76 -3.00
CA TYR A 204 19.31 -6.94 -1.88
C TYR A 204 20.28 -7.05 -0.70
N ASP A 205 21.04 -5.98 -0.46
CA ASP A 205 21.91 -5.83 0.70
C ASP A 205 21.47 -4.63 1.56
N PRO A 206 20.78 -4.88 2.69
CA PRO A 206 20.30 -3.81 3.55
C PRO A 206 21.44 -3.05 4.27
N ASP A 207 22.63 -3.67 4.45
CA ASP A 207 23.74 -3.06 5.21
C ASP A 207 24.50 -2.02 4.37
N SER A 208 24.57 -2.21 3.05
CA SER A 208 25.18 -1.24 2.14
C SER A 208 24.19 -0.19 1.60
N ASN A 209 22.89 -0.41 1.76
CA ASN A 209 21.88 0.52 1.27
C ASN A 209 21.86 1.82 2.10
N PRO A 210 22.08 3.01 1.48
CA PRO A 210 22.28 4.27 2.20
C PRO A 210 21.04 4.79 2.95
N VAL A 211 19.86 4.24 2.68
CA VAL A 211 18.60 4.57 3.38
C VAL A 211 18.21 3.48 4.35
N VAL A 212 18.32 2.21 3.96
CA VAL A 212 17.88 1.09 4.78
C VAL A 212 18.83 0.83 5.96
N SER A 213 20.16 0.88 5.76
CA SER A 213 21.11 0.65 6.86
C SER A 213 20.88 1.61 8.05
N PRO A 214 20.77 2.94 7.84
CA PRO A 214 20.48 3.87 8.95
C PRO A 214 19.15 3.57 9.64
N LEU A 215 18.12 3.19 8.87
CA LEU A 215 16.81 2.82 9.42
C LEU A 215 16.88 1.55 10.28
N LEU A 216 17.74 0.59 9.92
CA LEU A 216 17.99 -0.61 10.72
C LEU A 216 18.80 -0.31 11.99
N GLU A 217 19.77 0.61 11.90
CA GLU A 217 20.67 0.93 13.02
C GLU A 217 19.99 1.75 14.12
N GLY A 218 19.09 2.67 13.77
CA GLY A 218 18.42 3.52 14.75
C GLY A 218 17.17 4.23 14.22
N GLY A 219 16.51 3.63 13.23
CA GLY A 219 15.24 4.14 12.70
C GLY A 219 15.34 5.52 12.05
N PRO A 220 14.21 6.24 11.98
CA PRO A 220 14.15 7.60 11.45
C PRO A 220 15.14 8.57 12.11
N VAL A 221 15.41 8.39 13.41
CA VAL A 221 16.37 9.20 14.16
C VAL A 221 17.77 9.11 13.56
N GLU A 222 18.26 7.88 13.39
CA GLU A 222 19.58 7.65 12.82
C GLU A 222 19.67 8.11 11.37
N LEU A 223 18.60 7.92 10.58
CA LEU A 223 18.55 8.41 9.21
C LEU A 223 18.74 9.94 9.14
N ALA A 224 18.06 10.71 9.99
CA ALA A 224 18.23 12.16 9.97
C ALA A 224 19.59 12.60 10.50
N LEU A 225 20.09 11.97 11.57
CA LEU A 225 21.39 12.30 12.16
C LEU A 225 22.53 12.05 11.18
N ARG A 226 22.52 10.90 10.49
CA ARG A 226 23.56 10.52 9.53
C ARG A 226 23.71 11.49 8.37
N TYR A 227 22.59 12.06 7.93
CA TYR A 227 22.57 13.02 6.81
C TYR A 227 22.45 14.48 7.25
N GLY A 228 22.50 14.77 8.56
CA GLY A 228 22.40 16.12 9.08
C GLY A 228 21.11 16.85 8.70
N LEU A 229 19.99 16.12 8.63
CA LEU A 229 18.70 16.69 8.22
C LEU A 229 18.12 17.57 9.32
N ASN A 230 17.41 18.62 8.90
CA ASN A 230 16.52 19.34 9.81
C ASN A 230 15.40 18.38 10.26
N HIS A 231 15.06 18.44 11.53
CA HIS A 231 13.99 17.63 12.11
C HIS A 231 13.21 18.46 13.14
N GLU A 232 11.96 18.08 13.34
CA GLU A 232 11.10 18.64 14.37
C GLU A 232 11.40 18.03 15.74
N SER A 233 10.88 18.64 16.80
CA SER A 233 11.01 18.09 18.16
C SER A 233 10.11 16.89 18.41
N THR A 234 9.00 16.77 17.66
CA THR A 234 7.99 15.72 17.86
C THR A 234 7.32 15.32 16.55
N TYR A 235 6.86 14.07 16.45
CA TYR A 235 6.18 13.51 15.29
C TYR A 235 5.02 12.60 15.71
N ALA A 236 4.06 12.35 14.81
CA ALA A 236 2.92 11.47 15.07
C ALA A 236 3.36 10.03 15.41
N ASP A 237 4.26 9.46 14.63
CA ASP A 237 4.84 8.13 14.82
C ASP A 237 6.19 7.97 14.09
N ASN A 238 6.72 6.74 14.08
CA ASN A 238 7.93 6.39 13.34
C ASN A 238 7.79 6.58 11.82
N CYS A 239 6.60 6.29 11.25
CA CYS A 239 6.35 6.46 9.82
C CYS A 239 6.40 7.93 9.40
N HIS A 240 5.88 8.84 10.23
CA HIS A 240 5.90 10.28 9.99
C HIS A 240 7.33 10.79 9.90
N ALA A 241 8.13 10.50 10.93
CA ALA A 241 9.55 10.81 10.99
C ALA A 241 10.33 10.21 9.80
N CYS A 242 10.09 8.92 9.50
CA CYS A 242 10.71 8.24 8.36
C CYS A 242 10.36 8.90 7.04
N TYR A 243 9.08 9.25 6.87
CA TYR A 243 8.56 9.85 5.64
C TYR A 243 9.19 11.22 5.38
N GLU A 244 9.24 12.10 6.37
CA GLU A 244 9.85 13.42 6.22
C GLU A 244 11.36 13.34 5.97
N ALA A 245 12.08 12.51 6.72
CA ALA A 245 13.51 12.31 6.53
C ALA A 245 13.82 11.80 5.11
N ARG A 246 13.07 10.79 4.64
CA ARG A 246 13.19 10.32 3.25
C ARG A 246 12.80 11.38 2.23
N ALA A 247 11.74 12.16 2.47
CA ALA A 247 11.33 13.23 1.57
C ALA A 247 12.43 14.27 1.37
N ALA A 248 13.17 14.63 2.42
CA ALA A 248 14.31 15.53 2.36
C ALA A 248 15.51 14.93 1.62
N LEU A 249 15.66 13.60 1.63
CA LEU A 249 16.77 12.87 1.00
C LEU A 249 16.55 12.52 -0.47
N ARG A 250 15.36 12.77 -1.03
CA ARG A 250 15.02 12.35 -2.40
C ARG A 250 15.97 12.88 -3.46
N GLY A 251 16.42 14.13 -3.32
CA GLY A 251 17.40 14.72 -4.24
C GLY A 251 18.77 14.04 -4.20
N MET A 252 19.10 13.40 -3.08
CA MET A 252 20.36 12.67 -2.90
C MET A 252 20.25 11.21 -3.35
N PHE A 253 19.10 10.57 -3.12
CA PHE A 253 18.86 9.17 -3.46
C PHE A 253 17.62 8.98 -4.35
N PRO A 254 17.56 9.58 -5.55
CA PRO A 254 16.35 9.59 -6.38
C PRO A 254 15.94 8.22 -6.91
N GLU A 255 16.88 7.27 -7.03
CA GLU A 255 16.62 5.90 -7.49
C GLU A 255 16.08 5.00 -6.37
N ILE A 256 16.41 5.30 -5.11
CA ILE A 256 15.94 4.57 -3.92
C ILE A 256 14.64 5.18 -3.39
N LEU A 257 14.53 6.52 -3.37
CA LEU A 257 13.42 7.27 -2.76
C LEU A 257 12.42 7.75 -3.82
N THR A 258 11.74 6.75 -4.38
CA THR A 258 10.93 6.84 -5.61
C THR A 258 9.66 6.01 -5.45
N PRO A 259 8.61 6.20 -6.28
CA PRO A 259 8.40 7.30 -7.22
C PRO A 259 7.89 8.57 -6.53
N ASP A 260 7.88 9.67 -7.28
CA ASP A 260 7.38 10.99 -6.86
C ASP A 260 6.03 10.94 -6.14
N GLN A 261 5.12 10.10 -6.64
CA GLN A 261 3.77 9.95 -6.11
C GLN A 261 3.76 9.41 -4.66
N MET A 262 4.74 8.59 -4.27
CA MET A 262 4.85 8.12 -2.88
C MET A 262 5.21 9.24 -1.91
N TYR A 263 5.71 10.37 -2.43
CA TYR A 263 6.15 11.54 -1.67
C TYR A 263 5.30 12.79 -1.94
N GLY A 264 4.10 12.61 -2.50
CA GLY A 264 3.17 13.71 -2.76
C GLY A 264 3.62 14.69 -3.84
N VAL A 265 4.65 14.34 -4.62
CA VAL A 265 5.04 15.11 -5.80
C VAL A 265 4.15 14.65 -6.96
N CYS A 266 3.10 15.40 -7.23
CA CYS A 266 2.35 15.24 -8.47
C CYS A 266 3.11 15.99 -9.56
N LYS A 267 3.54 15.30 -10.62
CA LYS A 267 3.75 15.99 -11.89
C LYS A 267 2.39 16.55 -12.28
N GLU A 268 2.27 17.87 -12.41
CA GLU A 268 1.19 18.42 -13.21
C GLU A 268 1.30 17.75 -14.58
N LEU A 269 0.32 16.91 -14.93
CA LEU A 269 0.17 16.48 -16.30
C LEU A 269 -0.16 17.75 -17.07
N ASP A 270 0.79 18.26 -17.85
CA ASP A 270 0.48 19.32 -18.81
C ASP A 270 -0.64 18.78 -19.71
N PRO A 271 -1.86 19.37 -19.68
CA PRO A 271 -3.00 18.87 -20.44
C PRO A 271 -2.75 18.81 -21.96
N LEU A 272 -1.65 19.38 -22.43
CA LEU A 272 -1.31 19.54 -23.84
C LEU A 272 -0.33 18.50 -24.40
N GLU A 273 0.32 17.66 -23.58
CA GLU A 273 1.24 16.62 -24.12
C GLU A 273 0.52 15.37 -24.66
N GLY A 274 -0.80 15.25 -24.49
CA GLY A 274 -1.60 14.09 -24.92
C GLY A 274 -2.27 14.17 -26.30
N PHE A 275 -2.16 15.30 -27.01
CA PHE A 275 -2.76 15.47 -28.34
C PHE A 275 -1.75 16.08 -29.32
N SER A 276 -0.78 15.28 -29.76
CA SER A 276 -0.11 15.53 -31.04
C SER A 276 -0.67 14.55 -32.08
N PRO A 277 -1.56 14.99 -32.99
CA PRO A 277 -2.01 14.16 -34.10
C PRO A 277 -0.94 14.15 -35.18
N HIS A 278 -0.14 13.10 -35.22
CA HIS A 278 0.62 12.70 -36.41
C HIS A 278 0.29 11.25 -36.75
#